data_AF-K0RI04-F1
#
_entry.id   AF-K0RI04-F1
#
_cell.length_a   1.000
_cell.length_b   1.000
_cell.length_c   1.000
_cell.angle_alpha   90.00
_cell.angle_beta   90.00
_cell.angle_gamma   90.00
#
_symmetry.space_group_name_H-M   'P 1'
#
loop_
_entity.id
_entity.type
_entity.pdbx_description
1 polymer ?
#
loop_
_entity_poly.entity_id
_entity_poly.type
_entity_poly.pdbx_seq_one_letter_code
_entity_poly.pdbx_strand_id
1 'polypeptide(L)'
;MSAIWFVYEYVEAKLFAAWLEQSEEKKGRRILLPQEIPLPISNEEFLGGLMDLTGEIGRYAVQRGTVRDKAGVELCLQSSKTVYNGLKLLGKIPGRSSAKKVAMVQKNVEKLERVLYEQSLMEMAGRKEFASSVEEGFGNDNGEEN
;
A
#
# COMPACT_ATOMS: atom_id res chain seq x y z
N MET A 1 -12.06 -9.85 -26.80
CA MET A 1 -12.17 -9.32 -25.43
C MET A 1 -13.29 -10.10 -24.74
N SER A 2 -12.98 -10.91 -23.73
CA SER A 2 -13.96 -11.80 -23.09
C SER A 2 -14.73 -11.06 -21.99
N ALA A 3 -16.02 -11.33 -21.81
CA ALA A 3 -16.88 -10.71 -20.80
C ALA A 3 -16.31 -10.80 -19.37
N ILE A 4 -15.52 -11.84 -19.08
CA ILE A 4 -14.84 -12.06 -17.80
C ILE A 4 -13.86 -10.92 -17.46
N TRP A 5 -13.18 -10.35 -18.46
CA TRP A 5 -12.22 -9.26 -18.21
C TRP A 5 -12.91 -7.98 -17.73
N PHE A 6 -14.09 -7.68 -18.28
CA PHE A 6 -14.90 -6.55 -17.83
C PHE A 6 -15.36 -6.69 -16.38
N VAL A 7 -15.66 -7.91 -15.94
CA VAL A 7 -16.07 -8.16 -14.56
C VAL A 7 -14.89 -7.93 -13.59
N TYR A 8 -13.68 -8.38 -13.93
CA TYR A 8 -12.49 -8.11 -13.12
C TYR A 8 -12.26 -6.61 -12.92
N GLU A 9 -12.27 -5.85 -14.01
CA GLU A 9 -12.06 -4.40 -13.99
C GLU A 9 -13.16 -3.68 -13.19
N TYR A 10 -14.42 -4.10 -13.34
CA TYR A 10 -15.53 -3.53 -12.58
C TYR A 10 -15.38 -3.80 -11.07
N VAL A 11 -15.03 -5.03 -10.69
CA VAL A 11 -14.78 -5.40 -9.30
C VAL A 11 -13.64 -4.56 -8.74
N GLU A 12 -12.50 -4.50 -9.43
CA GLU A 12 -11.35 -3.69 -9.05
C GLU A 12 -11.75 -2.23 -8.81
N ALA A 13 -12.46 -1.61 -9.76
CA ALA A 13 -12.90 -0.23 -9.65
C ALA A 13 -13.81 0.01 -8.44
N LYS A 14 -14.75 -0.91 -8.17
CA LYS A 14 -15.64 -0.84 -7.01
C LYS A 14 -14.89 -0.99 -5.70
N LEU A 15 -13.97 -1.94 -5.64
CA LEU A 15 -13.13 -2.14 -4.46
C LEU A 15 -12.22 -0.93 -4.23
N PHE A 16 -11.64 -0.35 -5.28
CA PHE A 16 -10.76 0.79 -5.15
C PHE A 16 -11.50 2.05 -4.72
N ALA A 17 -12.70 2.29 -5.25
CA ALA A 17 -13.56 3.38 -4.81
C ALA A 17 -13.91 3.26 -3.31
N ALA A 18 -14.35 2.08 -2.87
CA ALA A 18 -14.66 1.83 -1.46
C ALA A 18 -13.42 1.90 -0.55
N TRP A 19 -12.25 1.52 -1.08
CA TRP A 19 -10.98 1.68 -0.39
C TRP A 19 -10.64 3.17 -0.22
N LEU A 20 -10.82 3.99 -1.27
CA LEU A 20 -10.55 5.43 -1.22
C LEU A 20 -11.49 6.21 -0.30
N GLU A 21 -12.70 5.72 -0.06
CA GLU A 21 -13.62 6.28 0.93
C GLU A 21 -13.02 6.15 2.33
N GLN A 22 -12.65 7.28 2.93
CA GLN A 22 -12.35 7.35 4.36
C GLN A 22 -13.66 7.42 5.13
N SER A 23 -13.82 6.54 6.10
CA SER A 23 -14.91 6.62 7.07
C SER A 23 -14.33 7.14 8.38
N GLU A 24 -14.81 8.29 8.85
CA GLU A 24 -14.49 8.83 10.19
C GLU A 24 -14.76 7.80 11.31
N GLU A 25 -15.70 6.88 11.09
CA GLU A 25 -16.07 5.83 12.04
C GLU A 25 -15.17 4.59 12.00
N LYS A 26 -14.41 4.37 10.92
CA LYS A 26 -13.54 3.19 10.76
C LYS A 26 -12.10 3.64 10.59
N LYS A 27 -11.25 3.31 11.58
CA LYS A 27 -9.78 3.45 11.52
C LYS A 27 -9.14 2.50 10.50
N GLY A 28 -9.48 2.64 9.23
CA GLY A 28 -8.98 1.77 8.17
C GLY A 28 -9.69 1.95 6.84
N ARG A 29 -9.04 1.45 5.79
CA ARG A 29 -9.59 1.39 4.44
C ARG A 29 -10.55 0.20 4.33
N ARG A 30 -11.70 0.40 3.70
CA ARG A 30 -12.73 -0.66 3.55
C ARG A 30 -12.51 -1.44 2.26
N ILE A 31 -12.69 -2.75 2.32
CA ILE A 31 -12.80 -3.64 1.17
C ILE A 31 -14.23 -4.17 1.15
N LEU A 32 -14.92 -4.09 0.01
CA LEU A 32 -16.27 -4.62 -0.13
C LEU A 32 -16.26 -6.15 -0.12
N LEU A 33 -17.28 -6.74 0.47
CA LEU A 33 -17.60 -8.16 0.34
C LEU A 33 -18.29 -8.41 -1.01
N PRO A 34 -18.22 -9.64 -1.57
CA PRO A 34 -18.84 -9.96 -2.86
C PRO A 34 -20.32 -9.57 -2.94
N GLN A 35 -21.08 -9.80 -1.87
CA GLN A 35 -22.51 -9.47 -1.79
C GLN A 35 -22.84 -7.97 -1.76
N GLU A 36 -21.84 -7.11 -1.54
CA GLU A 36 -22.00 -5.66 -1.55
C GLU A 36 -21.83 -5.07 -2.96
N ILE A 37 -21.39 -5.87 -3.93
CA ILE A 37 -21.25 -5.47 -5.33
C ILE A 37 -22.55 -5.82 -6.07
N PRO A 38 -23.21 -4.87 -6.77
CA PRO A 38 -24.53 -5.07 -7.35
C PRO A 38 -24.49 -5.84 -8.70
N LEU A 39 -23.70 -6.91 -8.77
CA LEU A 39 -23.59 -7.80 -9.93
C LEU A 39 -23.39 -9.25 -9.46
N PRO A 40 -23.92 -10.24 -10.18
CA PRO A 40 -23.60 -11.64 -9.93
C PRO A 40 -22.13 -11.89 -10.28
N ILE A 41 -21.29 -12.06 -9.26
CA ILE A 41 -19.84 -12.22 -9.40
C ILE A 41 -19.45 -13.57 -8.80
N SER A 42 -18.71 -14.37 -9.58
CA SER A 42 -18.13 -15.61 -9.07
C SER A 42 -16.96 -15.35 -8.12
N ASN A 43 -16.62 -16.33 -7.28
CA ASN A 43 -15.46 -16.22 -6.40
C ASN A 43 -14.15 -15.99 -7.18
N GLU A 44 -14.02 -16.58 -8.37
CA GLU A 44 -12.86 -16.37 -9.23
C GLU A 44 -12.78 -14.91 -9.70
N GLU A 45 -13.88 -14.36 -10.19
CA GLU A 45 -13.99 -12.97 -10.63
C GLU A 45 -13.69 -11.98 -9.50
N PHE A 46 -14.27 -12.21 -8.32
CA PHE A 46 -14.03 -11.38 -7.15
C PHE A 46 -12.56 -11.42 -6.72
N LEU A 47 -11.97 -12.62 -6.58
CA LEU A 47 -10.58 -12.77 -6.16
C LEU A 47 -9.62 -12.19 -7.18
N GLY A 48 -9.91 -12.31 -8.48
CA GLY A 48 -9.08 -11.70 -9.51
C GLY A 48 -9.12 -10.18 -9.46
N GLY A 49 -10.29 -9.56 -9.26
CA GLY A 49 -10.40 -8.10 -9.10
C GLY A 49 -9.77 -7.60 -7.80
N LEU A 50 -9.87 -8.37 -6.71
CA LEU A 50 -9.21 -8.09 -5.44
C LEU A 50 -7.67 -8.15 -5.56
N MET A 51 -7.14 -9.07 -6.36
CA MET A 51 -5.71 -9.13 -6.63
C MET A 51 -5.25 -7.96 -7.52
N ASP A 52 -6.03 -7.61 -8.53
CA ASP A 52 -5.72 -6.50 -9.45
C ASP A 52 -5.74 -5.14 -8.70
N LEU A 53 -6.69 -4.95 -7.78
CA LEU A 53 -6.75 -3.81 -6.83
C LEU A 53 -5.41 -3.51 -6.16
N THR A 54 -4.63 -4.54 -5.80
CA THR A 54 -3.33 -4.31 -5.15
C THR A 54 -2.35 -3.55 -6.05
N GLY A 55 -2.47 -3.73 -7.37
CA GLY A 55 -1.75 -2.95 -8.37
C GLY A 55 -2.15 -1.47 -8.34
N GLU A 56 -3.44 -1.15 -8.24
CA GLU A 56 -3.92 0.24 -8.09
C GLU A 56 -3.49 0.87 -6.77
N ILE A 57 -3.56 0.11 -5.66
CA ILE A 57 -2.99 0.54 -4.37
C ILE A 57 -1.48 0.82 -4.51
N GLY A 58 -0.76 -0.01 -5.26
CA GLY A 58 0.66 0.22 -5.57
C GLY A 58 0.92 1.51 -6.35
N ARG A 59 0.07 1.82 -7.35
CA ARG A 59 0.14 3.09 -8.11
C ARG A 59 -0.18 4.29 -7.22
N TYR A 60 -1.21 4.17 -6.38
CA TYR A 60 -1.57 5.20 -5.40
C TYR A 60 -0.42 5.44 -4.41
N ALA A 61 0.22 4.39 -3.92
CA ALA A 61 1.37 4.50 -3.03
C ALA A 61 2.55 5.25 -3.67
N VAL A 62 2.83 5.04 -4.96
CA VAL A 62 3.85 5.82 -5.67
C VAL A 62 3.51 7.31 -5.66
N GLN A 63 2.25 7.67 -5.92
CA GLN A 63 1.81 9.07 -5.87
C GLN A 63 1.98 9.67 -4.46
N ARG A 64 1.63 8.92 -3.40
CA ARG A 64 1.85 9.35 -2.01
C ARG A 64 3.34 9.48 -1.68
N GLY A 65 4.15 8.56 -2.19
CA GLY A 65 5.61 8.59 -2.04
C GLY A 65 6.24 9.83 -2.68
N THR A 66 5.76 10.26 -3.86
CA THR A 66 6.22 11.48 -4.54
C THR A 66 6.02 12.74 -3.69
N VAL A 67 4.91 12.83 -2.96
CA VAL A 67 4.62 13.95 -2.04
C VAL A 67 5.12 13.71 -0.61
N ARG A 68 5.99 12.72 -0.40
CA ARG A 68 6.57 12.33 0.90
C ARG A 68 5.54 12.01 1.99
N ASP A 69 4.34 11.55 1.60
CA ASP A 69 3.36 11.08 2.56
C ASP A 69 3.65 9.63 2.97
N LYS A 70 4.47 9.48 4.01
CA LYS A 70 4.84 8.18 4.58
C LYS A 70 3.63 7.43 5.13
N ALA A 71 2.73 8.10 5.84
CA ALA A 71 1.53 7.48 6.41
C ALA A 71 0.62 6.91 5.33
N GLY A 72 0.48 7.60 4.19
CA GLY A 72 -0.23 7.11 3.02
C GLY A 72 0.41 5.86 2.42
N VAL A 73 1.73 5.81 2.30
CA VAL A 73 2.45 4.62 1.80
C VAL A 73 2.33 3.45 2.79
N GLU A 74 2.40 3.70 4.10
CA GLU A 74 2.18 2.69 5.15
C GLU A 74 0.78 2.08 5.03
N LEU A 75 -0.25 2.91 4.81
CA LEU A 75 -1.62 2.45 4.61
C LEU A 75 -1.77 1.55 3.38
N CYS A 76 -1.07 1.87 2.29
CA CYS A 76 -1.03 1.04 1.08
C CYS A 76 -0.36 -0.31 1.34
N LEU A 77 0.74 -0.30 2.10
CA LEU A 77 1.43 -1.52 2.49
C LEU A 77 0.53 -2.40 3.36
N GLN A 78 -0.10 -1.83 4.39
CA GLN A 78 -0.99 -2.57 5.27
C GLN A 78 -2.14 -3.22 4.49
N SER A 79 -2.78 -2.46 3.60
CA SER A 79 -3.86 -2.97 2.75
C SER A 79 -3.39 -4.14 1.88
N SER A 80 -2.25 -3.99 1.22
CA SER A 80 -1.67 -5.04 0.36
C SER A 80 -1.27 -6.29 1.15
N LYS A 81 -0.73 -6.11 2.37
CA LYS A 81 -0.41 -7.22 3.28
C LYS A 81 -1.65 -7.96 3.76
N THR A 82 -2.73 -7.25 4.09
CA THR A 82 -4.00 -7.87 4.50
C THR A 82 -4.55 -8.75 3.38
N VAL A 83 -4.57 -8.26 2.14
CA VAL A 83 -4.97 -9.05 0.98
C VAL A 83 -4.05 -10.26 0.81
N TYR A 84 -2.72 -10.05 0.81
CA TYR A 84 -1.76 -11.15 0.62
C TYR A 84 -1.89 -12.25 1.68
N ASN A 85 -2.05 -11.87 2.95
CA ASN A 85 -2.22 -12.82 4.05
C ASN A 85 -3.55 -13.58 3.94
N GLY A 86 -4.64 -12.90 3.55
CA GLY A 86 -5.92 -13.55 3.26
C GLY A 86 -5.81 -14.59 2.15
N LEU A 87 -5.09 -14.27 1.07
CA LEU A 87 -4.84 -15.20 -0.04
C LEU A 87 -4.02 -16.42 0.41
N LYS A 88 -3.01 -16.24 1.28
CA LYS A 88 -2.25 -17.36 1.86
C LYS A 88 -3.11 -18.28 2.72
N LEU A 89 -3.99 -17.71 3.55
CA LEU A 89 -4.89 -18.47 4.41
C LEU A 89 -5.88 -19.31 3.60
N LEU A 90 -6.33 -18.79 2.45
CA LEU A 90 -7.21 -19.51 1.54
C LEU A 90 -6.52 -20.75 0.90
N GLY A 91 -5.19 -20.73 0.80
CA GLY A 91 -4.41 -21.80 0.18
C GLY A 91 -4.64 -21.89 -1.33
N LYS A 92 -5.45 -22.87 -1.77
CA LYS A 92 -5.66 -23.12 -3.20
C LYS A 92 -6.70 -22.15 -3.77
N ILE A 93 -6.22 -21.19 -4.55
CA ILE A 93 -7.07 -20.16 -5.18
C ILE A 93 -7.62 -20.67 -6.52
N PRO A 94 -8.94 -20.61 -6.75
CA PRO A 94 -9.55 -20.99 -8.02
C PRO A 94 -9.07 -20.08 -9.17
N GLY A 95 -9.07 -20.62 -10.38
CA GLY A 95 -8.73 -19.89 -11.60
C GLY A 95 -7.34 -20.18 -12.16
N ARG A 96 -7.22 -20.15 -13.49
CA ARG A 96 -6.02 -20.60 -14.22
C ARG A 96 -4.79 -19.69 -14.02
N SER A 97 -5.02 -18.43 -13.65
CA SER A 97 -3.95 -17.42 -13.46
C SER A 97 -3.74 -17.01 -12.00
N SER A 98 -4.38 -17.71 -11.06
CA SER A 98 -4.37 -17.34 -9.64
C SER A 98 -2.96 -17.31 -9.04
N ALA A 99 -2.14 -18.33 -9.28
CA ALA A 99 -0.76 -18.38 -8.79
C ALA A 99 0.09 -17.19 -9.28
N LYS A 100 -0.07 -16.79 -10.55
CA LYS A 100 0.62 -15.63 -11.12
C LYS A 100 0.15 -14.34 -10.45
N LYS A 101 -1.16 -14.18 -10.24
CA LYS A 101 -1.72 -13.00 -9.57
C LYS A 101 -1.29 -12.91 -8.11
N VAL A 102 -1.25 -14.02 -7.36
CA VAL A 102 -0.69 -14.04 -5.99
C VAL A 102 0.77 -13.60 -5.97
N ALA A 103 1.59 -14.09 -6.91
CA ALA A 103 2.98 -13.66 -7.02
C ALA A 103 3.11 -12.15 -7.35
N MET A 104 2.18 -11.58 -8.11
CA MET A 104 2.13 -10.14 -8.36
C MET A 104 1.78 -9.34 -7.11
N VAL A 105 0.80 -9.80 -6.32
CA VAL A 105 0.46 -9.21 -5.02
C VAL A 105 1.67 -9.21 -4.09
N GLN A 106 2.38 -10.34 -4.01
CA GLN A 106 3.61 -10.45 -3.22
C GLN A 106 4.66 -9.42 -3.64
N LYS A 107 4.95 -9.33 -4.94
CA LYS A 107 5.92 -8.36 -5.48
C LYS A 107 5.52 -6.92 -5.17
N ASN A 108 4.22 -6.62 -5.18
CA ASN A 108 3.73 -5.29 -4.81
C ASN A 108 4.00 -5.00 -3.32
N VAL A 109 3.74 -5.96 -2.43
CA VAL A 109 4.09 -5.83 -1.00
C VAL A 109 5.58 -5.57 -0.82
N GLU A 110 6.44 -6.38 -1.43
CA GLU A 110 7.92 -6.23 -1.34
C GLU A 110 8.38 -4.85 -1.84
N LYS A 111 7.78 -4.37 -2.94
CA LYS A 111 8.07 -3.03 -3.48
C LYS A 111 7.70 -1.93 -2.48
N LEU A 112 6.53 -2.02 -1.86
CA LEU A 112 6.06 -1.02 -0.88
C LEU A 112 6.90 -1.04 0.40
N GLU A 113 7.33 -2.22 0.86
CA GLU A 113 8.27 -2.35 1.98
C GLU A 113 9.59 -1.64 1.68
N ARG A 114 10.13 -1.86 0.48
CA ARG A 114 11.36 -1.19 0.03
C ARG A 114 11.21 0.34 -0.01
N VAL A 115 10.11 0.85 -0.54
CA VAL A 115 9.86 2.30 -0.59
C VAL A 115 9.84 2.90 0.82
N LEU A 116 9.15 2.27 1.78
CA LEU A 116 9.09 2.74 3.17
C LEU A 116 10.43 2.66 3.88
N TYR A 117 11.21 1.61 3.59
CA TYR A 117 12.57 1.49 4.10
C TYR A 117 13.45 2.63 3.58
N GLU A 118 13.44 2.90 2.28
CA GLU A 118 14.19 3.99 1.65
C GLU A 118 13.78 5.36 2.22
N GLN A 119 12.48 5.63 2.40
CA GLN A 119 11.99 6.85 3.06
C GLN A 119 12.49 6.98 4.49
N SER A 120 12.47 5.89 5.26
CA SER A 120 12.93 5.90 6.65
C SER A 120 14.45 6.15 6.77
N LEU A 121 15.25 5.61 5.84
CA LEU A 121 16.67 5.91 5.75
C LEU A 121 16.94 7.37 5.43
N MET A 122 16.20 7.96 4.47
CA MET A 122 16.34 9.38 4.11
C MET A 122 15.96 10.30 5.29
N GLU A 123 14.92 9.97 6.05
CA GLU A 123 14.56 10.68 7.28
C GLU A 123 15.66 10.61 8.35
N MET A 124 16.31 9.45 8.50
CA MET A 124 17.42 9.29 9.43
C MET A 124 18.67 10.06 8.98
N ALA A 125 18.98 10.07 7.69
CA ALA A 125 20.09 10.82 7.12
C ALA A 125 19.88 12.34 7.28
N GLY A 126 18.68 12.85 6.94
CA GLY A 126 18.35 14.25 7.14
C GLY A 126 18.34 14.69 8.61
N ARG A 127 17.97 13.79 9.54
CA ARG A 127 18.14 14.05 10.99
C ARG A 127 19.60 14.10 11.41
N LYS A 128 20.48 13.30 10.82
CA LYS A 128 21.92 13.32 11.12
C LYS A 128 22.57 14.64 10.67
N GLU A 129 22.23 15.13 9.48
CA GLU A 129 22.73 16.43 9.00
C GLU A 129 22.26 17.58 9.90
N PHE A 130 21.01 17.56 10.36
CA PHE A 130 20.51 18.57 11.29
C PHE A 130 21.15 18.47 12.69
N ALA A 131 21.40 17.26 13.19
CA ALA A 131 22.06 17.05 14.48
C ALA A 131 23.54 17.49 14.46
N SER A 132 24.28 17.17 13.39
CA SER A 132 25.68 17.60 13.25
C SER A 132 25.82 19.12 13.16
N SER A 133 24.91 19.80 12.46
CA SER A 133 24.92 21.27 12.38
C SER A 133 24.54 21.97 13.69
N VAL A 134 23.79 21.31 14.56
CA VAL A 134 23.46 21.84 15.90
C VAL A 134 24.61 21.64 16.88
N GLU A 135 25.35 20.53 16.79
CA GLU A 135 26.53 20.29 17.65
C GLU A 135 27.71 21.22 17.32
N GLU A 136 27.87 21.66 16.07
CA GLU A 136 28.89 22.65 15.67
C GLU A 136 28.55 24.09 16.09
N GLY A 137 27.31 24.38 16.48
CA GLY A 137 26.83 25.72 16.84
C GLY A 137 26.98 26.11 18.31
N PHE A 138 27.37 25.18 19.20
CA PHE A 138 27.46 25.40 20.66
C PHE A 138 28.89 25.31 21.22
N GLY A 139 29.91 25.43 20.37
CA GLY A 139 31.31 25.22 20.74
C GLY A 139 32.23 26.41 20.56
N ASN A 140 31.85 27.63 21.00
CA ASN A 140 32.84 28.65 21.40
C ASN A 140 32.17 29.86 22.08
N ASP A 141 32.02 29.82 23.40
CA ASP A 141 32.08 31.05 24.20
C ASP A 141 32.56 30.69 25.61
N ASN A 142 33.88 30.65 25.79
CA ASN A 142 34.49 30.84 27.11
C ASN A 142 35.54 31.92 26.91
N GLY A 143 35.10 33.14 27.20
CA GLY A 143 35.88 34.36 27.16
C GLY A 143 37.12 34.28 28.04
N GLU A 144 38.11 35.05 27.60
CA GLU A 144 39.18 35.60 28.41
C GLU A 144 38.61 36.17 29.72
N GLU A 145 39.16 35.75 30.86
CA GLU A 145 39.35 36.66 32.01
C GLU A 145 40.38 36.09 33.00
N ASN A 146 41.47 36.86 33.11
CA ASN A 146 42.56 36.88 34.11
C ASN A 146 43.67 35.82 34.04
#